data_AF-A0A0Q7KXS1-F1
#
_entry.id   AF-A0A0Q7KXS1-F1
#
_cell.length_a   1.000
_cell.length_b   1.000
_cell.length_c   1.000
_cell.angle_alpha   90.00
_cell.angle_beta   90.00
_cell.angle_gamma   90.00
#
_symmetry.space_group_name_H-M   'P 1'
#
loop_
_entity.id
_entity.type
_entity.pdbx_description
1 polymer ?
#
loop_
_entity_poly.entity_id
_entity_poly.type
_entity_poly.pdbx_seq_one_letter_code
_entity_poly.pdbx_strand_id
1 'polypeptide(L)'
;MTTTTIFKTAPPAALLLLAALCTAGTAWSRDGVLPPETMALYGGRWSSNCADAAAPTLQVREDMLIAERGKRRVVGREPDTAHSFFGNQAPPPNFDVALMSRVGKGDHAMMNFLVFRDARGQSITLKADKPVIGQLGPELMKQRYWRCDGSARAATPPADAAAMNKPPAPATGSPAALARGPAMDKAWRAALGARETEPWLVRREGPAPEPQWVTVDGTRYLLHAFCKPHDCHDHNAIALYDQGSGRLYGLVQRNGQNRLVGGPSPQFAGQLDRLWREQWRTKN
;
A
#
# COMPACT_ATOMS: atom_id res chain seq x y z
N MET A 1 32.58 49.82 62.55
CA MET A 1 33.64 50.78 62.18
C MET A 1 34.75 50.01 61.48
N THR A 2 35.40 50.65 60.48
CA THR A 2 36.51 50.19 59.60
C THR A 2 36.17 49.09 58.59
N THR A 3 36.23 49.18 57.24
CA THR A 3 36.77 50.07 56.17
C THR A 3 37.77 49.27 55.27
N THR A 4 37.42 49.13 53.97
CA THR A 4 38.26 48.87 52.75
C THR A 4 38.91 47.47 52.58
N THR A 5 39.22 46.88 51.40
CA THR A 5 39.34 47.31 49.98
C THR A 5 39.31 46.13 48.99
N ILE A 6 38.58 46.32 47.88
CA ILE A 6 38.77 45.95 46.45
C ILE A 6 39.90 44.98 46.04
N PHE A 7 39.57 43.98 45.21
CA PHE A 7 40.32 43.65 43.97
C PHE A 7 39.37 43.21 42.84
N LYS A 8 39.60 43.79 41.66
CA LYS A 8 38.88 43.63 40.39
C LYS A 8 39.69 42.67 39.50
N THR A 9 39.11 41.59 38.99
CA THR A 9 39.67 40.82 37.85
C THR A 9 38.56 40.23 36.97
N ALA A 10 38.84 40.18 35.67
CA ALA A 10 37.97 40.04 34.49
C ALA A 10 37.05 38.80 34.42
N PRO A 11 36.01 38.82 33.57
CA PRO A 11 35.14 37.68 33.34
C PRO A 11 35.68 36.78 32.22
N PRO A 12 35.56 35.44 32.32
CA PRO A 12 35.53 34.59 31.15
C PRO A 12 34.09 34.16 30.85
N ALA A 13 33.75 34.26 29.58
CA ALA A 13 32.54 33.72 28.98
C ALA A 13 32.35 32.24 29.33
N ALA A 14 31.14 31.87 29.77
CA ALA A 14 30.75 30.48 29.92
C ALA A 14 29.30 30.27 29.46
N LEU A 15 29.21 29.84 28.20
CA LEU A 15 28.20 28.99 27.55
C LEU A 15 26.78 28.94 28.17
N LEU A 16 25.86 29.59 27.45
CA LEU A 16 24.48 29.13 27.31
C LEU A 16 24.46 27.92 26.36
N LEU A 17 24.12 26.74 26.87
CA LEU A 17 23.73 25.59 26.05
C LEU A 17 22.29 25.20 26.42
N LEU A 18 21.35 25.66 25.58
CA LEU A 18 19.97 25.17 25.53
C LEU A 18 19.98 23.68 25.15
N ALA A 19 19.60 22.81 26.09
CA ALA A 19 19.19 21.45 25.78
C ALA A 19 17.69 21.45 25.40
N ALA A 20 17.39 21.84 24.16
CA ALA A 20 16.09 21.55 23.55
C ALA A 20 16.09 20.08 23.08
N LEU A 21 15.74 19.17 23.98
CA LEU A 21 15.45 17.78 23.64
C LEU A 21 14.12 17.74 22.88
N CYS A 22 14.21 17.82 21.55
CA CYS A 22 13.12 17.44 20.65
C CYS A 22 12.80 15.95 20.88
N THR A 23 11.71 15.67 21.59
CA THR A 23 11.08 14.35 21.58
C THR A 23 10.53 14.11 20.17
N ALA A 24 11.31 13.41 19.34
CA ALA A 24 10.79 12.77 18.15
C ALA A 24 9.84 11.66 18.63
N GLY A 25 8.54 11.97 18.67
CA GLY A 25 7.51 10.98 18.95
C GLY A 25 7.58 9.89 17.88
N THR A 26 7.92 8.68 18.29
CA THR A 26 7.67 7.48 17.50
C THR A 26 6.17 7.36 17.30
N ALA A 27 5.68 7.67 16.10
CA ALA A 27 4.30 7.39 15.72
C ALA A 27 4.14 5.88 15.63
N TRP A 28 3.70 5.25 16.72
CA TRP A 28 3.23 3.87 16.68
C TRP A 28 1.96 3.83 15.84
N SER A 29 1.97 3.00 14.81
CA SER A 29 0.80 2.63 14.02
C SER A 29 -0.30 2.14 14.97
N ARG A 30 -1.44 2.83 14.99
CA ARG A 30 -2.61 2.42 15.74
C ARG A 30 -3.36 1.38 14.91
N ASP A 31 -3.49 0.17 15.43
CA ASP A 31 -4.32 -0.85 14.79
C ASP A 31 -5.75 -0.33 14.60
N GLY A 32 -6.31 -0.58 13.41
CA GLY A 32 -7.66 -0.13 13.08
C GLY A 32 -7.78 1.36 12.73
N VAL A 33 -6.68 1.99 12.30
CA VAL A 33 -6.65 3.36 11.78
C VAL A 33 -5.93 3.37 10.43
N LEU A 34 -6.57 3.94 9.41
CA LEU A 34 -5.97 4.14 8.09
C LEU A 34 -4.84 5.17 8.15
N PRO A 35 -3.67 4.87 7.59
CA PRO A 35 -2.56 5.82 7.53
C PRO A 35 -2.90 7.12 6.78
N PRO A 36 -2.25 8.26 7.09
CA PRO A 36 -2.48 9.54 6.43
C PRO A 36 -2.34 9.50 4.90
N GLU A 37 -1.41 8.71 4.38
CA GLU A 37 -1.21 8.49 2.94
C GLU A 37 -2.41 7.79 2.28
N THR A 38 -2.97 6.80 2.96
CA THR A 38 -4.20 6.11 2.53
C THR A 38 -5.38 7.07 2.56
N MET A 39 -5.46 7.90 3.60
CA MET A 39 -6.49 8.93 3.72
C MET A 39 -6.38 10.01 2.63
N ALA A 40 -5.17 10.41 2.24
CA ALA A 40 -4.97 11.33 1.11
C ALA A 40 -5.49 10.73 -0.21
N LEU A 41 -5.24 9.43 -0.42
CA LEU A 41 -5.59 8.73 -1.66
C LEU A 41 -7.06 8.32 -1.76
N TYR A 42 -7.68 7.90 -0.65
CA TYR A 42 -8.99 7.23 -0.67
C TYR A 42 -10.02 7.82 0.30
N GLY A 43 -9.58 8.70 1.21
CA GLY A 43 -10.45 9.37 2.16
C GLY A 43 -11.48 10.28 1.48
N GLY A 44 -12.60 10.47 2.18
CA GLY A 44 -13.65 11.40 1.77
C GLY A 44 -14.98 10.73 1.44
N ARG A 45 -15.86 11.50 0.79
CA ARG A 45 -17.22 11.09 0.41
C ARG A 45 -17.25 10.56 -1.01
N TRP A 46 -17.99 9.46 -1.17
CA TRP A 46 -18.26 8.80 -2.44
C TRP A 46 -19.77 8.65 -2.62
N SER A 47 -20.27 8.79 -3.83
CA SER A 47 -21.69 8.63 -4.12
C SER A 47 -21.93 8.07 -5.51
N SER A 48 -23.07 7.41 -5.71
CA SER A 48 -23.55 7.06 -7.05
C SER A 48 -23.98 8.30 -7.85
N ASN A 49 -24.35 9.39 -7.18
CA ASN A 49 -24.64 10.68 -7.80
C ASN A 49 -24.24 11.82 -6.86
N CYS A 50 -23.08 12.42 -7.07
CA CYS A 50 -22.54 13.46 -6.18
C CYS A 50 -23.35 14.76 -6.15
N ALA A 51 -24.20 15.00 -7.17
CA ALA A 51 -25.10 16.16 -7.20
C ALA A 51 -26.39 15.96 -6.40
N ASP A 52 -26.73 14.71 -6.06
CA ASP A 52 -27.96 14.36 -5.34
C ASP A 52 -27.65 13.98 -3.88
N ALA A 53 -28.15 14.78 -2.94
CA ALA A 53 -27.97 14.54 -1.51
C ALA A 53 -28.72 13.29 -1.01
N ALA A 54 -29.76 12.83 -1.72
CA ALA A 54 -30.50 11.62 -1.38
C ALA A 54 -29.88 10.34 -1.97
N ALA A 55 -28.89 10.48 -2.86
CA ALA A 55 -28.23 9.34 -3.46
C ALA A 55 -27.47 8.52 -2.41
N PRO A 56 -27.35 7.19 -2.59
CA PRO A 56 -26.49 6.36 -1.77
C PRO A 56 -25.07 6.93 -1.66
N THR A 57 -24.49 6.85 -0.46
CA THR A 57 -23.13 7.35 -0.21
C THR A 57 -22.28 6.32 0.52
N LEU A 58 -20.97 6.40 0.28
CA LEU A 58 -19.95 5.77 1.10
C LEU A 58 -19.04 6.87 1.66
N GLN A 59 -18.57 6.69 2.89
CA GLN A 59 -17.54 7.56 3.47
C GLN A 59 -16.36 6.73 3.93
N VAL A 60 -15.17 7.17 3.55
CA VAL A 60 -13.90 6.64 4.03
C VAL A 60 -13.34 7.62 5.04
N ARG A 61 -13.26 7.21 6.29
CA ARG A 61 -12.65 7.97 7.39
C ARG A 61 -11.49 7.18 7.98
N GLU A 62 -10.69 7.88 8.76
CA GLU A 62 -9.47 7.35 9.38
C GLU A 62 -9.73 6.07 10.18
N ASP A 63 -10.81 6.01 10.95
CA ASP A 63 -11.13 4.92 11.87
C ASP A 63 -12.41 4.13 11.48
N MET A 64 -13.06 4.49 10.36
CA MET A 64 -14.32 3.86 9.94
C MET A 64 -14.62 3.95 8.45
N LEU A 65 -15.34 2.92 7.96
CA LEU A 65 -16.00 2.91 6.67
C LEU A 65 -17.51 2.98 6.87
N ILE A 66 -18.20 3.86 6.16
CA ILE A 66 -19.64 4.08 6.35
C ILE A 66 -20.36 3.89 5.01
N ALA A 67 -21.43 3.11 4.99
CA ALA A 67 -22.31 2.96 3.84
C ALA A 67 -23.73 3.40 4.20
N GLU A 68 -24.33 4.27 3.38
CA GLU A 68 -25.62 4.90 3.67
C GLU A 68 -26.55 4.98 2.47
N ARG A 69 -27.85 4.80 2.71
CA ARG A 69 -28.92 5.15 1.79
C ARG A 69 -30.18 5.51 2.57
N GLY A 70 -30.61 6.77 2.47
CA GLY A 70 -31.76 7.26 3.22
C GLY A 70 -31.56 7.06 4.73
N LYS A 71 -32.48 6.32 5.37
CA LYS A 71 -32.40 6.01 6.81
C LYS A 71 -31.52 4.81 7.16
N ARG A 72 -31.00 4.08 6.16
CA ARG A 72 -30.16 2.90 6.37
C ARG A 72 -28.70 3.33 6.40
N ARG A 73 -28.01 3.02 7.50
CA ARG A 73 -26.60 3.33 7.72
C ARG A 73 -25.93 2.13 8.37
N VAL A 74 -24.80 1.72 7.81
CA VAL A 74 -23.90 0.73 8.42
C VAL A 74 -22.52 1.35 8.59
N VAL A 75 -21.93 1.14 9.76
CA VAL A 75 -20.59 1.61 10.10
C VAL A 75 -19.70 0.41 10.35
N GLY A 76 -18.68 0.25 9.51
CA GLY A 76 -17.57 -0.66 9.73
C GLY A 76 -16.45 0.05 10.49
N ARG A 77 -15.85 -0.65 11.45
CA ARG A 77 -14.75 -0.17 12.30
C ARG A 77 -13.46 -0.89 11.96
N GLU A 78 -12.37 -0.36 12.52
CA GLU A 78 -11.01 -0.89 12.37
C GLU A 78 -10.64 -1.08 10.90
N PRO A 79 -10.73 -0.02 10.08
CA PRO A 79 -10.42 -0.11 8.68
C PRO A 79 -8.97 -0.54 8.45
N ASP A 80 -8.78 -1.38 7.43
CA ASP A 80 -7.47 -1.83 6.96
C ASP A 80 -7.46 -1.91 5.43
N THR A 81 -6.27 -2.02 4.84
CA THR A 81 -6.05 -2.06 3.40
C THR A 81 -5.57 -3.43 2.94
N ALA A 82 -6.22 -3.99 1.92
CA ALA A 82 -5.77 -5.20 1.25
C ALA A 82 -5.61 -4.97 -0.26
N HIS A 83 -4.36 -4.91 -0.72
CA HIS A 83 -4.04 -4.86 -2.14
C HIS A 83 -4.13 -6.22 -2.83
N SER A 84 -4.14 -7.31 -2.06
CA SER A 84 -4.29 -8.70 -2.52
C SER A 84 -5.62 -9.32 -2.09
N PHE A 85 -6.71 -8.54 -2.09
CA PHE A 85 -8.02 -8.94 -1.59
C PHE A 85 -8.60 -10.22 -2.22
N PHE A 86 -8.24 -10.51 -3.47
CA PHE A 86 -8.73 -11.67 -4.21
C PHE A 86 -7.84 -12.92 -4.07
N GLY A 87 -6.75 -12.83 -3.29
CA GLY A 87 -5.80 -13.91 -3.09
C GLY A 87 -5.25 -14.47 -4.41
N ASN A 88 -5.60 -15.72 -4.71
CA ASN A 88 -5.12 -16.46 -5.89
C ASN A 88 -5.96 -16.18 -7.15
N GLN A 89 -7.09 -15.49 -7.01
CA GLN A 89 -7.92 -15.12 -8.15
C GLN A 89 -7.44 -13.81 -8.74
N ALA A 90 -7.41 -13.74 -10.08
CA ALA A 90 -7.10 -12.50 -10.76
C ALA A 90 -8.10 -11.43 -10.29
N PRO A 91 -7.62 -10.30 -9.74
CA PRO A 91 -8.52 -9.22 -9.36
C PRO A 91 -9.23 -8.70 -10.62
N PRO A 92 -10.44 -8.14 -10.49
CA PRO A 92 -11.10 -7.52 -11.63
C PRO A 92 -10.23 -6.39 -12.19
N PRO A 93 -10.34 -6.09 -13.50
CA PRO A 93 -9.56 -5.02 -14.12
C PRO A 93 -9.64 -3.71 -13.33
N ASN A 94 -8.53 -2.99 -13.27
CA ASN A 94 -8.42 -1.68 -12.61
C ASN A 94 -8.61 -1.69 -11.09
N PHE A 95 -8.65 -2.86 -10.43
CA PHE A 95 -8.64 -2.94 -8.98
C PHE A 95 -7.35 -2.33 -8.41
N ASP A 96 -7.48 -1.51 -7.38
CA ASP A 96 -6.37 -0.82 -6.74
C ASP A 96 -6.15 -1.30 -5.30
N VAL A 97 -7.21 -1.28 -4.49
CA VAL A 97 -7.17 -1.69 -3.07
C VAL A 97 -8.56 -2.06 -2.57
N ALA A 98 -8.64 -2.98 -1.61
CA ALA A 98 -9.83 -3.16 -0.80
C ALA A 98 -9.62 -2.44 0.54
N LEU A 99 -10.52 -1.52 0.87
CA LEU A 99 -10.63 -0.99 2.23
C LEU A 99 -11.59 -1.89 2.99
N MET A 100 -11.07 -2.64 3.95
CA MET A 100 -11.79 -3.67 4.69
C MET A 100 -12.18 -3.12 6.06
N SER A 101 -13.35 -3.50 6.57
CA SER A 101 -13.80 -3.11 7.91
C SER A 101 -14.72 -4.16 8.51
N ARG A 102 -14.79 -4.18 9.84
CA ARG A 102 -15.66 -5.11 10.60
C ARG A 102 -16.94 -4.41 11.05
N VAL A 103 -18.08 -5.07 10.94
CA VAL A 103 -19.40 -4.55 11.33
C VAL A 103 -19.98 -5.36 12.48
N GLY A 104 -20.44 -4.69 13.53
CA GLY A 104 -21.07 -5.31 14.70
C GLY A 104 -20.10 -5.64 15.84
N LYS A 105 -20.62 -6.21 16.93
CA LYS A 105 -19.85 -6.76 18.06
C LYS A 105 -20.05 -8.27 18.08
N GLY A 106 -18.98 -9.06 17.94
CA GLY A 106 -19.05 -10.53 17.95
C GLY A 106 -18.81 -11.12 16.56
N ASP A 107 -19.88 -11.46 15.84
CA ASP A 107 -19.80 -12.01 14.48
C ASP A 107 -19.15 -10.98 13.55
N HIS A 108 -17.89 -11.22 13.16
CA HIS A 108 -17.06 -10.31 12.38
C HIS A 108 -17.55 -10.20 10.92
N ALA A 109 -18.77 -9.72 10.70
CA ALA A 109 -19.30 -9.46 9.38
C ALA A 109 -18.45 -8.38 8.70
N MET A 110 -18.00 -8.68 7.49
CA MET A 110 -17.11 -7.80 6.75
C MET A 110 -17.90 -6.85 5.85
N MET A 111 -17.42 -5.61 5.79
CA MET A 111 -17.81 -4.62 4.81
C MET A 111 -16.55 -4.09 4.13
N ASN A 112 -16.47 -4.33 2.82
CA ASN A 112 -15.28 -4.04 2.02
C ASN A 112 -15.66 -3.06 0.90
N PHE A 113 -14.90 -1.97 0.82
CA PHE A 113 -14.96 -1.03 -0.28
C PHE A 113 -13.85 -1.38 -1.27
N LEU A 114 -14.24 -1.92 -2.42
CA LEU A 114 -13.29 -2.29 -3.47
C LEU A 114 -13.04 -1.08 -4.35
N VAL A 115 -11.85 -0.51 -4.25
CA VAL A 115 -11.45 0.68 -5.01
C VAL A 115 -10.93 0.26 -6.38
N PHE A 116 -11.41 0.94 -7.41
CA PHE A 116 -10.95 0.81 -8.79
C PHE A 116 -10.43 2.16 -9.29
N ARG A 117 -9.42 2.15 -10.16
CA ARG A 117 -8.90 3.36 -10.80
C ARG A 117 -8.88 3.18 -12.31
N ASP A 118 -9.71 3.96 -13.00
CA ASP A 118 -9.77 3.98 -14.46
C ASP A 118 -9.57 5.40 -15.00
N ALA A 119 -9.69 5.56 -16.32
CA ALA A 119 -9.53 6.85 -17.00
C ALA A 119 -10.56 7.92 -16.56
N ARG A 120 -11.71 7.52 -16.01
CA ARG A 120 -12.72 8.42 -15.43
C ARG A 120 -12.42 8.77 -13.98
N GLY A 121 -11.36 8.21 -13.39
CA GLY A 121 -10.94 8.42 -12.02
C GLY A 121 -11.22 7.22 -11.12
N GLN A 122 -11.27 7.45 -9.81
CA GLN A 122 -11.46 6.38 -8.84
C GLN A 122 -12.96 6.07 -8.64
N SER A 123 -13.32 4.78 -8.53
CA SER A 123 -14.62 4.29 -8.05
C SER A 123 -14.47 3.35 -6.86
N ILE A 124 -15.58 3.15 -6.14
CA ILE A 124 -15.77 2.06 -5.19
C ILE A 124 -16.94 1.18 -5.63
N THR A 125 -16.80 -0.13 -5.48
CA THR A 125 -17.94 -1.05 -5.37
C THR A 125 -18.01 -1.61 -3.95
N LEU A 126 -19.23 -1.82 -3.46
CA LEU A 126 -19.47 -2.31 -2.11
C LEU A 126 -19.61 -3.83 -2.13
N LYS A 127 -18.79 -4.54 -1.35
CA LYS A 127 -18.91 -5.97 -1.09
C LYS A 127 -19.05 -6.18 0.42
N ALA A 128 -20.12 -6.83 0.85
CA ALA A 128 -20.38 -7.07 2.26
C ALA A 128 -20.98 -8.44 2.52
N ASP A 129 -20.89 -8.91 3.76
CA ASP A 129 -21.50 -10.19 4.15
C ASP A 129 -23.03 -10.09 4.26
N LYS A 130 -23.70 -11.24 4.23
CA LYS A 130 -25.17 -11.34 4.23
C LYS A 130 -25.86 -10.47 5.31
N PRO A 131 -25.39 -10.41 6.58
CA PRO A 131 -26.02 -9.56 7.59
C PRO A 131 -25.96 -8.07 7.26
N VAL A 132 -24.87 -7.61 6.64
CA VAL A 132 -24.69 -6.22 6.22
C VAL A 132 -25.54 -5.92 4.98
N ILE A 133 -25.59 -6.85 4.02
CA ILE A 133 -26.48 -6.75 2.85
C ILE A 133 -27.94 -6.63 3.29
N GLY A 134 -28.38 -7.39 4.30
CA GLY A 134 -29.75 -7.31 4.83
C GLY A 134 -30.11 -5.93 5.38
N GLN A 135 -29.16 -5.24 6.02
CA GLN A 135 -29.36 -3.91 6.60
C GLN A 135 -29.37 -2.80 5.53
N LEU A 136 -28.48 -2.89 4.54
CA LEU A 136 -28.30 -1.87 3.49
C LEU A 136 -29.26 -2.05 2.30
N GLY A 137 -29.64 -3.29 2.02
CA GLY A 137 -30.35 -3.71 0.83
C GLY A 137 -29.38 -4.08 -0.31
N PRO A 138 -29.72 -5.10 -1.13
CA PRO A 138 -28.84 -5.62 -2.18
C PRO A 138 -28.55 -4.63 -3.31
N GLU A 139 -29.41 -3.63 -3.49
CA GLU A 139 -29.26 -2.63 -4.54
C GLU A 139 -28.00 -1.78 -4.37
N LEU A 140 -27.52 -1.55 -3.14
CA LEU A 140 -26.27 -0.81 -2.92
C LEU A 140 -25.04 -1.55 -3.45
N MET A 141 -25.05 -2.89 -3.40
CA MET A 141 -23.93 -3.72 -3.85
C MET A 141 -23.75 -3.68 -5.38
N LYS A 142 -24.81 -3.32 -6.11
CA LYS A 142 -24.81 -3.21 -7.57
C LYS A 142 -24.36 -1.84 -8.06
N GLN A 143 -24.26 -0.85 -7.17
CA GLN A 143 -23.88 0.50 -7.54
C GLN A 143 -22.36 0.65 -7.68
N ARG A 144 -21.98 1.65 -8.47
CA ARG A 144 -20.63 2.19 -8.49
C ARG A 144 -20.64 3.57 -7.86
N TYR A 145 -19.80 3.76 -6.86
CA TYR A 145 -19.68 4.99 -6.11
C TYR A 145 -18.45 5.74 -6.56
N TRP A 146 -18.59 7.02 -6.79
CA TRP A 146 -17.54 7.85 -7.33
C TRP A 146 -17.15 8.92 -6.30
N ARG A 147 -15.87 9.28 -6.26
CA ARG A 147 -15.38 10.31 -5.34
C ARG A 147 -16.07 11.64 -5.64
N CYS A 148 -16.68 12.24 -4.62
CA CYS A 148 -17.37 13.53 -4.73
C CYS A 148 -16.48 14.71 -4.37
N ASP A 149 -15.38 14.44 -3.67
CA ASP A 149 -14.43 15.47 -3.27
C ASP A 149 -13.42 15.68 -4.41
N GLY A 150 -13.54 16.80 -5.14
CA GLY A 150 -12.62 17.23 -6.20
C GLY A 150 -13.28 17.60 -7.53
N SER A 151 -12.61 18.46 -8.31
CA SER A 151 -13.10 18.99 -9.60
C SER A 151 -13.24 17.96 -10.72
N ALA A 152 -12.74 16.74 -10.52
CA ALA A 152 -12.71 15.70 -11.54
C ALA A 152 -14.07 15.05 -11.86
N ARG A 153 -15.17 15.44 -11.20
CA ARG A 153 -16.45 14.74 -11.37
C ARG A 153 -17.77 15.50 -11.28
N ALA A 154 -17.74 16.82 -11.41
CA ALA A 154 -18.96 17.57 -11.72
C ALA A 154 -19.48 17.34 -13.16
N ALA A 155 -18.79 16.54 -13.99
CA ALA A 155 -19.15 16.29 -15.38
C ALA A 155 -19.84 14.92 -15.59
N THR A 156 -21.01 14.97 -16.22
CA THR A 156 -21.78 13.83 -16.71
C THR A 156 -20.92 12.94 -17.63
N PRO A 157 -20.99 11.60 -17.54
CA PRO A 157 -20.14 10.73 -18.36
C PRO A 157 -20.55 10.79 -19.85
N PRO A 158 -19.61 10.94 -20.81
CA PRO A 158 -19.91 10.77 -22.23
C PRO A 158 -20.30 9.32 -22.52
N ALA A 159 -21.32 9.13 -23.37
CA ALA A 159 -21.67 7.85 -23.94
C ALA A 159 -20.61 7.48 -24.98
N ASP A 160 -19.65 6.63 -24.59
CA ASP A 160 -18.87 5.76 -25.48
C ASP A 160 -18.04 4.82 -24.60
N ALA A 161 -18.64 3.68 -24.25
CA ALA A 161 -18.01 2.56 -23.56
C ALA A 161 -18.26 1.27 -24.34
N ALA A 162 -17.84 1.28 -25.61
CA ALA A 162 -17.88 0.10 -26.49
C ALA A 162 -16.51 -0.19 -27.09
N ALA A 163 -15.43 -0.09 -26.31
CA ALA A 163 -14.12 -0.61 -26.69
C ALA A 163 -13.20 -0.71 -25.47
N MET A 164 -13.36 -1.72 -24.62
CA MET A 164 -12.31 -2.21 -23.69
C MET A 164 -12.77 -3.46 -22.93
N ASN A 165 -13.24 -4.48 -23.66
CA ASN A 165 -13.35 -5.84 -23.15
C ASN A 165 -12.19 -6.67 -23.73
N LYS A 166 -11.02 -6.61 -23.10
CA LYS A 166 -10.01 -7.67 -23.28
C LYS A 166 -9.41 -8.03 -21.93
N PRO A 167 -9.69 -9.24 -21.40
CA PRO A 167 -9.03 -9.77 -20.21
C PRO A 167 -7.50 -9.84 -20.40
N PRO A 168 -6.68 -9.57 -19.37
CA PRO A 168 -5.25 -9.89 -19.44
C PRO A 168 -5.05 -11.40 -19.53
N ALA A 169 -4.07 -11.82 -20.33
CA ALA A 169 -3.80 -13.22 -20.63
C ALA A 169 -3.33 -14.01 -19.38
N PRO A 170 -3.60 -15.33 -19.29
CA PRO A 170 -3.10 -16.17 -18.22
C PRO A 170 -1.56 -16.17 -18.16
N ALA A 171 -1.02 -16.42 -16.97
CA ALA A 171 0.41 -16.50 -16.69
C ALA A 171 1.09 -17.62 -17.50
N THR A 172 1.56 -17.32 -18.71
CA THR A 172 2.26 -18.26 -19.58
C THR A 172 3.77 -17.98 -19.54
N GLY A 173 4.53 -18.79 -18.81
CA GLY A 173 6.00 -18.74 -18.77
C GLY A 173 6.62 -19.42 -17.55
N SER A 174 7.83 -19.98 -17.71
CA SER A 174 8.62 -20.46 -16.57
C SER A 174 9.08 -19.28 -15.69
N PRO A 175 9.29 -19.47 -14.37
CA PRO A 175 9.86 -18.45 -13.50
C PRO A 175 11.11 -17.77 -14.09
N ALA A 176 12.02 -18.56 -14.63
CA ALA A 176 13.27 -18.08 -15.23
C ALA A 176 13.06 -17.22 -16.49
N ALA A 177 12.03 -17.51 -17.29
CA ALA A 177 11.68 -16.70 -18.45
C ALA A 177 11.07 -15.36 -18.01
N LEU A 178 10.19 -15.38 -17.02
CA LEU A 178 9.55 -14.17 -16.50
C LEU A 178 10.54 -13.28 -15.76
N ALA A 179 11.46 -13.85 -14.98
CA ALA A 179 12.47 -13.10 -14.25
C ALA A 179 13.37 -12.28 -15.19
N ARG A 180 13.65 -12.77 -16.39
CA ARG A 180 14.45 -12.09 -17.43
C ARG A 180 13.62 -11.30 -18.43
N GLY A 181 12.30 -11.27 -18.26
CA GLY A 181 11.39 -10.66 -19.22
C GLY A 181 11.31 -9.12 -19.09
N PRO A 182 10.94 -8.42 -20.16
CA PRO A 182 10.88 -6.95 -20.18
C PRO A 182 9.82 -6.37 -19.22
N ALA A 183 8.77 -7.12 -18.91
CA ALA A 183 7.76 -6.71 -17.94
C ALA A 183 8.34 -6.64 -16.53
N MET A 184 9.17 -7.62 -16.15
CA MET A 184 9.89 -7.64 -14.88
C MET A 184 10.89 -6.49 -14.79
N ASP A 185 11.65 -6.22 -15.87
CA ASP A 185 12.59 -5.08 -15.92
C ASP A 185 11.88 -3.75 -15.70
N LYS A 186 10.76 -3.55 -16.39
CA LYS A 186 9.94 -2.34 -16.26
C LYS A 186 9.43 -2.17 -14.83
N ALA A 187 8.88 -3.23 -14.24
CA ALA A 187 8.33 -3.19 -12.89
C ALA A 187 9.43 -2.93 -11.85
N TRP A 188 10.60 -3.54 -12.02
CA TRP A 188 11.75 -3.37 -11.13
C TRP A 188 12.29 -1.93 -11.15
N ARG A 189 12.50 -1.38 -12.36
CA ARG A 189 12.90 0.03 -12.55
C ARG A 189 11.93 1.00 -11.88
N ALA A 190 10.62 0.75 -12.04
CA ALA A 190 9.59 1.58 -11.43
C ALA A 190 9.64 1.51 -9.90
N ALA A 191 9.85 0.32 -9.32
CA ALA A 191 9.94 0.12 -7.88
C ALA A 191 11.20 0.76 -7.26
N LEU A 192 12.35 0.71 -7.95
CA LEU A 192 13.60 1.32 -7.50
C LEU A 192 13.55 2.86 -7.43
N GLY A 193 12.80 3.47 -8.36
CA GLY A 193 12.74 4.91 -8.56
C GLY A 193 13.92 5.47 -9.36
N ALA A 194 13.79 6.72 -9.81
CA ALA A 194 14.73 7.34 -10.75
C ALA A 194 16.13 7.66 -10.19
N ARG A 195 16.32 7.56 -8.87
CA ARG A 195 17.59 7.89 -8.19
C ARG A 195 18.54 6.69 -8.06
N GLU A 196 18.07 5.48 -8.35
CA GLU A 196 18.91 4.30 -8.25
C GLU A 196 19.79 4.16 -9.51
N THR A 197 21.10 4.07 -9.30
CA THR A 197 22.08 4.05 -10.39
C THR A 197 23.05 2.87 -10.31
N GLU A 198 23.03 2.08 -9.24
CA GLU A 198 23.97 0.95 -9.12
C GLU A 198 23.67 -0.13 -10.18
N PRO A 199 24.63 -0.47 -11.07
CA PRO A 199 24.36 -1.33 -12.21
C PRO A 199 23.83 -2.72 -11.85
N TRP A 200 24.44 -3.37 -10.85
CA TRP A 200 24.04 -4.71 -10.39
C TRP A 200 22.58 -4.71 -9.93
N LEU A 201 22.13 -3.63 -9.30
CA LEU A 201 20.77 -3.51 -8.80
C LEU A 201 19.81 -3.14 -9.93
N VAL A 202 20.12 -2.12 -10.74
CA VAL A 202 19.27 -1.65 -11.84
C VAL A 202 19.01 -2.74 -12.87
N ARG A 203 20.04 -3.53 -13.19
CA ARG A 203 19.99 -4.58 -14.21
C ARG A 203 19.74 -5.97 -13.65
N ARG A 204 19.73 -6.11 -12.32
CA ARG A 204 19.56 -7.39 -11.60
C ARG A 204 20.62 -8.41 -12.04
N GLU A 205 21.85 -7.91 -12.17
CA GLU A 205 23.02 -8.67 -12.60
C GLU A 205 23.78 -9.23 -11.40
N GLY A 206 24.26 -10.47 -11.54
CA GLY A 206 25.09 -11.14 -10.56
C GLY A 206 24.56 -12.51 -10.17
N PRO A 207 25.14 -13.16 -9.16
CA PRO A 207 24.70 -14.48 -8.73
C PRO A 207 23.24 -14.44 -8.27
N ALA A 208 22.45 -15.39 -8.76
CA ALA A 208 21.02 -15.47 -8.50
C ALA A 208 20.62 -16.94 -8.30
N PRO A 209 19.94 -17.28 -7.20
CA PRO A 209 19.21 -18.54 -7.09
C PRO A 209 18.18 -18.68 -8.22
N GLU A 210 17.78 -19.92 -8.50
CA GLU A 210 16.74 -20.19 -9.50
C GLU A 210 15.44 -19.47 -9.10
N PRO A 211 14.86 -18.64 -10.00
CA PRO A 211 13.61 -17.96 -9.72
C PRO A 211 12.50 -18.98 -9.46
N GLN A 212 11.64 -18.69 -8.51
CA GLN A 212 10.62 -19.65 -8.07
C GLN A 212 9.28 -18.96 -7.83
N TRP A 213 8.22 -19.75 -7.93
CA TRP A 213 6.91 -19.30 -7.51
C TRP A 213 6.79 -19.40 -6.01
N VAL A 214 6.37 -18.32 -5.37
CA VAL A 214 6.04 -18.32 -3.94
C VAL A 214 4.63 -17.81 -3.76
N THR A 215 3.98 -18.26 -2.69
CA THR A 215 2.67 -17.76 -2.30
C THR A 215 2.83 -16.91 -1.05
N VAL A 216 2.41 -15.65 -1.12
CA VAL A 216 2.39 -14.71 0.01
C VAL A 216 0.96 -14.23 0.17
N ASP A 217 0.39 -14.41 1.35
CA ASP A 217 -1.00 -14.05 1.68
C ASP A 217 -2.01 -14.56 0.63
N GLY A 218 -1.76 -15.77 0.13
CA GLY A 218 -2.60 -16.41 -0.87
C GLY A 218 -2.47 -15.83 -2.28
N THR A 219 -1.46 -15.02 -2.60
CA THR A 219 -1.15 -14.57 -3.96
C THR A 219 0.16 -15.19 -4.43
N ARG A 220 0.18 -15.69 -5.67
CA ARG A 220 1.37 -16.26 -6.30
C ARG A 220 2.24 -15.16 -6.91
N TYR A 221 3.44 -15.01 -6.39
CA TYR A 221 4.47 -14.12 -6.89
C TYR A 221 5.59 -14.90 -7.52
N LEU A 222 6.19 -14.31 -8.56
CA LEU A 222 7.53 -14.69 -8.97
C LEU A 222 8.51 -14.10 -7.93
N LEU A 223 9.19 -14.97 -7.19
CA LEU A 223 10.34 -14.60 -6.38
C LEU A 223 11.59 -14.70 -7.22
N HIS A 224 12.29 -13.58 -7.33
CA HIS A 224 13.60 -13.51 -7.93
C HIS A 224 14.58 -12.85 -6.96
N ALA A 225 15.61 -13.60 -6.59
CA ALA A 225 16.70 -13.14 -5.74
C ALA A 225 17.96 -12.99 -6.59
N PHE A 226 18.74 -11.94 -6.32
CA PHE A 226 20.04 -11.69 -6.97
C PHE A 226 20.93 -10.85 -6.05
N CYS A 227 22.24 -10.92 -6.26
CA CYS A 227 23.21 -10.19 -5.45
C CYS A 227 24.31 -9.54 -6.28
N LYS A 228 25.00 -8.58 -5.66
CA LYS A 228 26.15 -7.92 -6.28
C LYS A 228 27.28 -8.92 -6.50
N PRO A 229 27.87 -8.99 -7.70
CA PRO A 229 29.02 -9.86 -7.97
C PRO A 229 30.13 -9.66 -6.93
N HIS A 230 30.67 -10.79 -6.43
CA HIS A 230 31.73 -10.84 -5.40
C HIS A 230 31.38 -10.25 -4.02
N ASP A 231 30.13 -9.83 -3.79
CA ASP A 231 29.73 -9.06 -2.60
C ASP A 231 28.32 -9.45 -2.14
N CYS A 232 27.99 -10.73 -2.23
CA CYS A 232 26.62 -11.19 -2.04
C CYS A 232 26.13 -11.14 -0.59
N HIS A 233 27.04 -11.19 0.38
CA HIS A 233 26.67 -11.14 1.79
C HIS A 233 26.14 -9.75 2.19
N ASP A 234 26.77 -8.69 1.69
CA ASP A 234 26.50 -7.32 2.10
C ASP A 234 25.63 -6.54 1.11
N HIS A 235 25.46 -7.07 -0.11
CA HIS A 235 24.67 -6.46 -1.18
C HIS A 235 23.86 -7.51 -1.93
N ASN A 236 22.59 -7.63 -1.56
CA ASN A 236 21.65 -8.55 -2.19
C ASN A 236 20.24 -7.97 -2.20
N ALA A 237 19.38 -8.56 -3.02
CA ALA A 237 18.00 -8.15 -3.13
C ALA A 237 17.08 -9.34 -3.38
N ILE A 238 15.81 -9.13 -3.05
CA ILE A 238 14.72 -9.95 -3.54
C ILE A 238 13.67 -9.07 -4.22
N ALA A 239 13.00 -9.63 -5.22
CA ALA A 239 11.88 -9.05 -5.91
C ALA A 239 10.71 -10.04 -5.95
N LEU A 240 9.53 -9.58 -5.55
CA LEU A 240 8.26 -10.26 -5.71
C LEU A 240 7.47 -9.57 -6.80
N TYR A 241 7.31 -10.26 -7.93
CA TYR A 241 6.57 -9.76 -9.08
C TYR A 241 5.24 -10.49 -9.24
N ASP A 242 4.16 -9.72 -9.26
CA ASP A 242 2.83 -10.20 -9.60
C ASP A 242 2.59 -10.02 -11.10
N GLN A 243 2.53 -11.13 -11.84
CA GLN A 243 2.29 -11.10 -13.27
C GLN A 243 0.88 -10.60 -13.62
N GLY A 244 -0.10 -10.76 -12.73
CA GLY A 244 -1.48 -10.35 -12.95
C GLY A 244 -1.63 -8.82 -12.95
N SER A 245 -1.07 -8.16 -11.95
CA SER A 245 -1.14 -6.68 -11.83
C SER A 245 0.06 -5.95 -12.42
N GLY A 246 1.16 -6.64 -12.70
CA GLY A 246 2.42 -6.03 -13.11
C GLY A 246 3.13 -5.27 -11.97
N ARG A 247 2.66 -5.41 -10.72
CA ARG A 247 3.27 -4.77 -9.56
C ARG A 247 4.48 -5.56 -9.08
N LEU A 248 5.42 -4.83 -8.50
CA LEU A 248 6.63 -5.38 -7.92
C LEU A 248 6.87 -4.77 -6.55
N TYR A 249 7.17 -5.63 -5.59
CA TYR A 249 7.68 -5.26 -4.28
C TYR A 249 9.05 -5.89 -4.09
N GLY A 250 9.93 -5.20 -3.37
CA GLY A 250 11.26 -5.73 -3.15
C GLY A 250 11.87 -5.27 -1.85
N LEU A 251 12.94 -5.96 -1.48
CA LEU A 251 13.81 -5.62 -0.38
C LEU A 251 15.23 -5.62 -0.91
N VAL A 252 15.92 -4.51 -0.71
CA VAL A 252 17.32 -4.30 -1.09
C VAL A 252 18.13 -4.19 0.19
N GLN A 253 19.09 -5.09 0.38
CA GLN A 253 20.02 -5.03 1.48
C GLN A 253 21.34 -4.39 1.02
N ARG A 254 21.83 -3.43 1.81
CA ARG A 254 23.13 -2.78 1.64
C ARG A 254 23.76 -2.56 3.00
N ASN A 255 24.99 -3.03 3.20
CA ASN A 255 25.78 -2.77 4.41
C ASN A 255 24.99 -3.05 5.71
N GLY A 256 24.25 -4.16 5.73
CA GLY A 256 23.44 -4.55 6.90
C GLY A 256 22.12 -3.81 7.07
N GLN A 257 21.75 -2.91 6.14
CA GLN A 257 20.47 -2.18 6.16
C GLN A 257 19.54 -2.67 5.06
N ASN A 258 18.28 -2.94 5.42
CA ASN A 258 17.24 -3.33 4.49
C ASN A 258 16.40 -2.11 4.09
N ARG A 259 16.25 -1.89 2.78
CA ARG A 259 15.38 -0.87 2.19
C ARG A 259 14.28 -1.54 1.38
N LEU A 260 13.04 -1.14 1.64
CA LEU A 260 11.89 -1.60 0.88
C LEU A 260 11.74 -0.78 -0.41
N VAL A 261 11.32 -1.44 -1.48
CA VAL A 261 11.04 -0.83 -2.79
C VAL A 261 9.66 -1.25 -3.30
N GLY A 262 9.01 -0.38 -4.07
CA GLY A 262 7.63 -0.61 -4.54
C GLY A 262 6.52 -0.26 -3.53
N GLY A 263 6.86 0.35 -2.39
CA GLY A 263 5.90 0.84 -1.39
C GLY A 263 5.01 -0.24 -0.75
N PRO A 264 5.57 -1.33 -0.18
CA PRO A 264 4.78 -2.37 0.48
C PRO A 264 4.16 -1.87 1.80
N SER A 265 3.02 -2.46 2.20
CA SER A 265 2.42 -2.24 3.53
C SER A 265 3.29 -2.83 4.65
N PRO A 266 3.12 -2.43 5.92
CA PRO A 266 3.91 -2.98 7.03
C PRO A 266 3.82 -4.50 7.18
N GLN A 267 2.62 -5.08 6.99
CA GLN A 267 2.45 -6.53 7.02
C GLN A 267 3.21 -7.22 5.89
N PHE A 268 3.13 -6.67 4.67
CA PHE A 268 3.81 -7.22 3.50
C PHE A 268 5.34 -7.05 3.60
N ALA A 269 5.81 -5.98 4.24
CA ALA A 269 7.22 -5.78 4.56
C ALA A 269 7.77 -6.93 5.44
N GLY A 270 6.99 -7.40 6.42
CA GLY A 270 7.36 -8.57 7.22
C GLY A 270 7.51 -9.85 6.39
N GLN A 271 6.66 -10.04 5.37
CA GLN A 271 6.78 -11.17 4.44
C GLN A 271 8.01 -11.09 3.54
N LEU A 272 8.32 -9.89 3.02
CA LEU A 272 9.55 -9.64 2.26
C LEU A 272 10.80 -9.94 3.09
N ASP A 273 10.82 -9.50 4.35
CA ASP A 273 11.92 -9.73 5.27
C ASP A 273 12.12 -11.22 5.61
N ARG A 274 11.02 -11.97 5.79
CA ARG A 274 11.07 -13.44 5.93
C ARG A 274 11.66 -14.12 4.70
N LEU A 275 11.13 -13.84 3.51
CA LEU A 275 11.60 -14.44 2.26
C LEU A 275 13.04 -14.07 1.94
N TRP A 276 13.44 -12.84 2.26
CA TRP A 276 14.82 -12.39 2.12
C TRP A 276 15.78 -13.23 2.98
N ARG A 277 15.43 -13.46 4.26
CA ARG A 277 16.20 -14.36 5.12
C ARG A 277 16.26 -15.77 4.58
N GLU A 278 15.15 -16.31 4.09
CA GLU A 278 15.11 -17.65 3.48
C GLU A 278 16.07 -17.79 2.29
N GLN A 279 16.16 -16.76 1.43
CA GLN A 279 17.06 -16.78 0.27
C GLN A 279 18.54 -16.59 0.64
N TRP A 280 18.85 -15.73 1.61
CA TRP A 280 20.22 -15.26 1.83
C TRP A 280 20.85 -15.64 3.16
N ARG A 281 20.04 -16.02 4.16
CA ARG A 281 20.47 -16.24 5.55
C ARG A 281 20.23 -17.65 6.05
N THR A 282 19.33 -18.42 5.44
CA THR A 282 19.02 -19.79 5.87
C THR A 282 19.97 -20.84 5.29
N LYS A 283 21.28 -20.56 5.30
CA LYS A 283 22.33 -21.58 5.16
C LYS A 283 23.17 -21.59 6.43
N ASN A 284 22.79 -22.47 7.36
CA ASN A 284 23.73 -23.18 8.22
C ASN A 284 23.86 -24.59 7.66
#